data_AF-A0A956ZD55-F1
#
_entry.id   AF-A0A956ZD55-F1
#
_cell.length_a   1.000
_cell.length_b   1.000
_cell.length_c   1.000
_cell.angle_alpha   90.00
_cell.angle_beta   90.00
_cell.angle_gamma   90.00
#
_symmetry.space_group_name_H-M   'P 1'
#
loop_
_entity.id
_entity.type
_entity.pdbx_description
1 polymer ?
#
loop_
_entity_poly.entity_id
_entity_poly.type
_entity_poly.pdbx_seq_one_letter_code
_entity_poly.pdbx_strand_id
1 'polypeptide(L)'
;MLTSKTKFEEILNLAPEWRPVLERLDGADNKASAPSLVALFQELGAPAIYSKASSLDKEKGNFVSLVRDYYYQPLFQKMLRCNQNLKRFWAQRRVDRDSQEHNCISLSVELAQKMATALEKQLTEGNEDGFKVILPAYAQRSVYNAVVDYVRKEWQWEKDTLQDLNLDPNQIDPRTAVADEIEYSPEQKALSGEQVGQLNQVRSHLSRMLGNPEYSQEALVVVDCMFGLGLTPSSKTGLEMTMRECCDVLSLPGETQARKIARCQVLLDKGLDLIREMIRSDMPGIAQAWQADININSASRRELNHQLGLTEGEVDRLIKNRQYYSMDELIDKKIVKAERIADIQERGGVAAFIPVDLNQATRRDITDIVGLSKEQAKKVVDERPFASIEELLTRGIADKFMLARFVENGAVVGGGLKSLNKVDLNKAEQESLLGLGLSAEDCERLVRARPFETWVEVERFLGLETDAKSGIGATLREKACLFPGSS
;
A
#
# COMPACT_ATOMS: atom_id res chain seq x y z
N MET A 1 -21.37 -24.53 -13.63
CA MET A 1 -20.52 -24.55 -14.84
C MET A 1 -21.28 -24.34 -16.15
N LEU A 2 -22.58 -24.66 -16.26
CA LEU A 2 -23.36 -24.38 -17.49
C LEU A 2 -23.63 -22.89 -17.72
N THR A 3 -23.72 -22.09 -16.65
CA THR A 3 -24.04 -20.65 -16.72
C THR A 3 -22.89 -19.76 -17.19
N SER A 4 -21.63 -20.18 -17.11
CA SER A 4 -20.50 -19.35 -17.55
C SER A 4 -20.29 -19.43 -19.06
N LYS A 5 -20.45 -20.62 -19.66
CA LYS A 5 -20.29 -20.82 -21.11
C LYS A 5 -21.28 -20.00 -21.92
N THR A 6 -22.55 -19.95 -21.50
CA THR A 6 -23.58 -19.14 -22.16
C THR A 6 -23.27 -17.64 -22.11
N LYS A 7 -22.65 -17.15 -21.02
CA LYS A 7 -22.30 -15.74 -20.86
C LYS A 7 -21.09 -15.33 -21.70
N PHE A 8 -20.11 -16.22 -21.86
CA PHE A 8 -19.02 -16.00 -22.81
C PHE A 8 -19.56 -15.93 -24.24
N GLU A 9 -20.49 -16.81 -24.61
CA GLU A 9 -21.15 -16.76 -25.92
C GLU A 9 -21.93 -15.46 -26.14
N GLU A 10 -22.69 -14.98 -25.14
CA GLU A 10 -23.37 -13.67 -25.20
C GLU A 10 -22.40 -12.51 -25.47
N ILE A 11 -21.27 -12.46 -24.75
CA ILE A 11 -20.25 -11.42 -24.96
C ILE A 11 -19.57 -11.57 -26.31
N LEU A 12 -19.26 -12.80 -26.75
CA LEU A 12 -18.62 -13.06 -28.05
C LEU A 12 -19.56 -12.83 -29.24
N ASN A 13 -20.88 -12.96 -29.05
CA ASN A 13 -21.85 -12.58 -30.08
C ASN A 13 -21.85 -11.07 -30.32
N LEU A 14 -21.68 -10.28 -29.26
CA LEU A 14 -21.51 -8.83 -29.37
C LEU A 14 -20.10 -8.46 -29.86
N ALA A 15 -19.06 -9.18 -29.40
CA ALA A 15 -17.64 -8.89 -29.62
C ALA A 15 -16.85 -10.13 -30.12
N PRO A 16 -17.08 -10.58 -31.37
CA PRO A 16 -16.40 -11.77 -31.90
C PRO A 16 -14.88 -11.61 -31.99
N GLU A 17 -14.40 -10.38 -32.16
CA GLU A 17 -12.98 -10.04 -32.23
C GLU A 17 -12.22 -10.30 -30.91
N TRP A 18 -12.91 -10.54 -29.79
CA TRP A 18 -12.29 -10.86 -28.50
C TRP A 18 -12.00 -12.35 -28.30
N ARG A 19 -12.45 -13.21 -29.23
CA ARG A 19 -12.22 -14.66 -29.17
C ARG A 19 -10.73 -15.06 -29.02
N PRO A 20 -9.77 -14.46 -29.75
CA PRO A 20 -8.36 -14.81 -29.59
C PRO A 20 -7.82 -14.50 -28.19
N VAL A 21 -8.35 -13.46 -27.52
CA VAL A 21 -7.96 -13.14 -26.13
C VAL A 21 -8.47 -14.21 -25.17
N LEU A 22 -9.71 -14.67 -25.36
CA LEU A 22 -10.26 -15.77 -24.57
C LEU A 22 -9.49 -17.08 -24.78
N GLU A 23 -9.16 -17.43 -26.03
CA GLU A 23 -8.39 -18.63 -26.34
C GLU A 23 -6.98 -18.60 -25.72
N ARG A 24 -6.33 -17.42 -25.68
CA ARG A 24 -5.05 -17.24 -24.97
C ARG A 24 -5.19 -17.44 -23.47
N LEU A 25 -6.28 -16.98 -22.86
CA LEU A 25 -6.54 -17.18 -21.42
C LEU A 25 -6.83 -18.65 -21.09
N ASP A 26 -7.43 -19.40 -22.00
CA ASP A 26 -7.72 -20.84 -21.85
C ASP A 26 -6.46 -21.71 -22.09
N GLY A 27 -5.53 -21.24 -22.94
CA GLY A 27 -4.28 -21.93 -23.28
C GLY A 27 -3.10 -21.67 -22.35
N ALA A 28 -3.19 -20.72 -21.42
CA ALA A 28 -2.16 -20.51 -20.41
C ALA A 28 -2.19 -21.66 -19.38
N ASP A 29 -1.06 -22.38 -19.25
CA ASP A 29 -0.83 -23.67 -18.56
C ASP A 29 -1.33 -23.87 -17.10
N ASN A 30 -2.12 -22.97 -16.54
CA ASN A 30 -2.77 -23.14 -15.25
C ASN A 30 -3.99 -24.06 -15.35
N LYS A 31 -3.73 -25.38 -15.38
CA LYS A 31 -4.72 -26.48 -15.40
C LYS A 31 -5.78 -26.49 -14.27
N ALA A 32 -5.85 -25.47 -13.41
CA ALA A 32 -6.65 -25.48 -12.20
C ALA A 32 -7.92 -24.60 -12.22
N SER A 33 -8.08 -23.63 -13.15
CA SER A 33 -9.30 -22.81 -13.17
C SER A 33 -9.72 -22.41 -14.58
N ALA A 34 -10.98 -22.69 -14.92
CA ALA A 34 -11.60 -22.17 -16.14
C ALA A 34 -11.47 -20.62 -16.20
N PRO A 35 -11.26 -20.03 -17.39
CA PRO A 35 -11.12 -18.59 -17.54
C PRO A 35 -12.37 -17.88 -17.00
N SER A 36 -12.15 -16.82 -16.21
CA SER A 36 -13.23 -15.98 -15.69
C SER A 36 -13.50 -14.79 -16.63
N LEU A 37 -14.74 -14.34 -16.70
CA LEU A 37 -15.10 -13.14 -17.47
C LEU A 37 -14.35 -11.89 -16.99
N VAL A 38 -14.09 -11.82 -15.69
CA VAL A 38 -13.27 -10.76 -15.09
C VAL A 38 -11.87 -10.74 -15.69
N ALA A 39 -11.23 -11.91 -15.85
CA ALA A 39 -9.90 -12.02 -16.45
C ALA A 39 -9.92 -11.59 -17.93
N LEU A 40 -10.96 -11.95 -18.69
CA LEU A 40 -11.13 -11.48 -20.07
C LEU A 40 -11.20 -9.95 -20.14
N PHE A 41 -12.04 -9.31 -19.32
CA PHE A 41 -12.16 -7.85 -19.30
C PHE A 41 -10.90 -7.14 -18.79
N GLN A 42 -10.16 -7.75 -17.84
CA GLN A 42 -8.88 -7.22 -17.37
C GLN A 42 -7.81 -7.25 -18.47
N GLU A 43 -7.73 -8.33 -19.24
CA GLU A 43 -6.76 -8.49 -20.34
C GLU A 43 -7.08 -7.55 -21.51
N LEU A 44 -8.38 -7.33 -21.80
CA LEU A 44 -8.83 -6.39 -22.83
C LEU A 44 -8.58 -4.92 -22.42
N GLY A 45 -8.77 -4.62 -21.14
CA GLY A 45 -8.62 -3.28 -20.58
C GLY A 45 -9.77 -2.32 -20.93
N ALA A 46 -9.79 -1.18 -20.24
CA ALA A 46 -10.79 -0.13 -20.42
C ALA A 46 -10.93 0.39 -21.87
N PRO A 47 -9.84 0.57 -22.66
CA PRO A 47 -9.94 1.08 -24.02
C PRO A 47 -10.72 0.16 -24.97
N ALA A 48 -10.50 -1.14 -24.89
CA ALA A 48 -11.21 -2.11 -25.72
C ALA A 48 -12.70 -2.16 -25.37
N ILE A 49 -13.03 -2.15 -24.06
CA ILE A 49 -14.41 -2.14 -23.57
C ILE A 49 -15.15 -0.89 -24.07
N TYR A 50 -14.53 0.30 -23.94
CA TYR A 50 -15.13 1.55 -24.38
C TYR A 50 -15.31 1.59 -25.90
N SER A 51 -14.27 1.24 -26.65
CA SER A 51 -14.31 1.20 -28.12
C SER A 51 -15.43 0.28 -28.60
N LYS A 52 -15.58 -0.88 -27.94
CA LYS A 52 -16.64 -1.82 -28.29
C LYS A 52 -18.02 -1.27 -27.96
N ALA A 53 -18.21 -0.77 -26.75
CA ALA A 53 -19.48 -0.16 -26.33
C ALA A 53 -19.89 1.01 -27.23
N SER A 54 -18.92 1.79 -27.73
CA SER A 54 -19.16 2.93 -28.63
C SER A 54 -19.62 2.48 -30.02
N SER A 55 -19.10 1.35 -30.49
CA SER A 55 -19.46 0.76 -31.80
C SER A 55 -20.84 0.08 -31.81
N LEU A 56 -21.34 -0.32 -30.64
CA LEU A 56 -22.65 -0.94 -30.50
C LEU A 56 -23.71 0.16 -30.41
N ASP A 57 -24.59 0.24 -31.40
CA ASP A 57 -25.68 1.22 -31.40
C ASP A 57 -26.85 0.70 -30.55
N LYS A 58 -27.66 -0.21 -31.11
CA LYS A 58 -28.85 -0.76 -30.45
C LYS A 58 -28.55 -1.69 -29.28
N GLU A 59 -27.39 -2.34 -29.27
CA GLU A 59 -27.00 -3.33 -28.25
C GLU A 59 -26.16 -2.75 -27.12
N LYS A 60 -25.92 -1.42 -27.13
CA LYS A 60 -25.10 -0.71 -26.15
C LYS A 60 -25.52 -1.00 -24.71
N GLY A 61 -26.81 -0.86 -24.39
CA GLY A 61 -27.33 -1.07 -23.03
C GLY A 61 -27.18 -2.52 -22.55
N ASN A 62 -27.34 -3.49 -23.44
CA ASN A 62 -27.11 -4.89 -23.13
C ASN A 62 -25.62 -5.14 -22.81
N PHE A 63 -24.72 -4.62 -23.66
CA PHE A 63 -23.29 -4.72 -23.45
C PHE A 63 -22.83 -4.07 -22.14
N VAL A 64 -23.31 -2.86 -21.82
CA VAL A 64 -23.00 -2.19 -20.55
C VAL A 64 -23.49 -2.99 -19.36
N SER A 65 -24.68 -3.62 -19.45
CA SER A 65 -25.21 -4.49 -18.39
C SER A 65 -24.31 -5.72 -18.17
N LEU A 66 -23.79 -6.33 -19.24
CA LEU A 66 -22.82 -7.42 -19.14
C LEU A 66 -21.51 -6.98 -18.48
N VAL A 67 -21.00 -5.80 -18.84
CA VAL A 67 -19.79 -5.23 -18.19
C VAL A 67 -20.06 -4.94 -16.70
N ARG A 68 -21.23 -4.41 -16.35
CA ARG A 68 -21.64 -4.16 -14.96
C ARG A 68 -21.59 -5.45 -14.14
N ASP A 69 -22.27 -6.48 -14.60
CA ASP A 69 -22.52 -7.70 -13.83
C ASP A 69 -21.28 -8.62 -13.78
N TYR A 70 -20.49 -8.67 -14.84
CA TYR A 70 -19.40 -9.63 -14.98
C TYR A 70 -18.00 -9.04 -14.85
N TYR A 71 -17.88 -7.71 -14.85
CA TYR A 71 -16.59 -7.04 -14.63
C TYR A 71 -16.64 -6.14 -13.40
N TYR A 72 -17.52 -5.14 -13.36
CA TYR A 72 -17.52 -4.16 -12.27
C TYR A 72 -17.90 -4.75 -10.93
N GLN A 73 -19.00 -5.50 -10.85
CA GLN A 73 -19.45 -6.05 -9.58
C GLN A 73 -18.38 -6.98 -8.95
N PRO A 74 -17.82 -7.99 -9.65
CA PRO A 74 -16.77 -8.83 -9.07
C PRO A 74 -15.49 -8.06 -8.74
N LEU A 75 -15.11 -7.07 -9.55
CA LEU A 75 -13.96 -6.20 -9.29
C LEU A 75 -14.17 -5.45 -7.98
N PHE A 76 -15.31 -4.79 -7.80
CA PHE A 76 -15.64 -4.04 -6.59
C PHE A 76 -15.77 -4.92 -5.37
N GLN A 77 -16.40 -6.10 -5.49
CA GLN A 77 -16.48 -7.06 -4.40
C GLN A 77 -15.09 -7.49 -3.92
N LYS A 78 -14.17 -7.77 -4.84
CA LYS A 78 -12.76 -8.07 -4.51
C LYS A 78 -12.09 -6.89 -3.80
N MET A 79 -12.26 -5.67 -4.31
CA MET A 79 -11.65 -4.47 -3.73
C MET A 79 -12.21 -4.15 -2.33
N LEU A 80 -13.52 -4.29 -2.12
CA LEU A 80 -14.17 -4.11 -0.82
C LEU A 80 -13.68 -5.14 0.20
N ARG A 81 -13.60 -6.43 -0.18
CA ARG A 81 -13.03 -7.50 0.66
C ARG A 81 -11.56 -7.28 1.01
N CYS A 82 -10.83 -6.47 0.25
CA CYS A 82 -9.43 -6.13 0.51
C CYS A 82 -9.27 -4.75 1.17
N ASN A 83 -10.34 -3.98 1.36
CA ASN A 83 -10.26 -2.63 1.92
C ASN A 83 -10.00 -2.69 3.43
N GLN A 84 -8.92 -2.05 3.88
CA GLN A 84 -8.49 -2.11 5.28
C GLN A 84 -9.41 -1.32 6.22
N ASN A 85 -9.89 -0.14 5.80
CA ASN A 85 -10.78 0.67 6.63
C ASN A 85 -12.09 -0.07 6.92
N LEU A 86 -12.67 -0.72 5.90
CA LEU A 86 -13.89 -1.50 6.05
C LEU A 86 -13.69 -2.71 6.97
N LYS A 87 -12.55 -3.40 6.86
CA LYS A 87 -12.19 -4.51 7.77
C LYS A 87 -12.02 -4.06 9.21
N ARG A 88 -11.30 -2.96 9.44
CA ARG A 88 -11.11 -2.36 10.77
C ARG A 88 -12.46 -2.03 11.39
N PHE A 89 -13.32 -1.34 10.64
CA PHE A 89 -14.67 -1.00 11.06
C PHE A 89 -15.50 -2.23 11.49
N TRP A 90 -15.49 -3.31 10.69
CA TRP A 90 -16.19 -4.55 11.02
C TRP A 90 -15.58 -5.32 12.18
N ALA A 91 -14.26 -5.31 12.31
CA ALA A 91 -13.56 -5.96 13.43
C ALA A 91 -13.92 -5.29 14.76
N GLN A 92 -13.90 -3.95 14.80
CA GLN A 92 -14.31 -3.16 15.98
C GLN A 92 -15.74 -3.50 16.41
N ARG A 93 -16.66 -3.63 15.44
CA ARG A 93 -18.08 -3.97 15.68
C ARG A 93 -18.36 -5.46 15.80
N ARG A 94 -17.33 -6.31 15.70
CA ARG A 94 -17.44 -7.78 15.73
C ARG A 94 -18.50 -8.32 14.76
N VAL A 95 -18.61 -7.69 13.58
CA VAL A 95 -19.55 -8.12 12.54
C VAL A 95 -19.14 -9.52 12.07
N ASP A 96 -20.08 -10.45 12.02
CA ASP A 96 -19.80 -11.82 11.61
C ASP A 96 -19.44 -11.91 10.12
N ARG A 97 -18.75 -12.97 9.74
CA ARG A 97 -18.20 -13.13 8.38
C ARG A 97 -19.28 -13.16 7.29
N ASP A 98 -20.46 -13.71 7.58
CA ASP A 98 -21.54 -13.82 6.59
C ASP A 98 -22.16 -12.44 6.35
N SER A 99 -22.35 -11.65 7.41
CA SER A 99 -22.78 -10.25 7.32
C SER A 99 -21.76 -9.37 6.57
N GLN A 100 -20.46 -9.55 6.83
CA GLN A 100 -19.40 -8.84 6.09
C GLN A 100 -19.47 -9.15 4.58
N GLU A 101 -19.68 -10.42 4.23
CA GLU A 101 -19.78 -10.86 2.85
C GLU A 101 -21.05 -10.30 2.18
N HIS A 102 -22.18 -10.31 2.88
CA HIS A 102 -23.43 -9.71 2.40
C HIS A 102 -23.28 -8.21 2.14
N ASN A 103 -22.63 -7.48 3.05
CA ASN A 103 -22.35 -6.05 2.90
C ASN A 103 -21.41 -5.77 1.73
N CYS A 104 -20.36 -6.58 1.52
CA CYS A 104 -19.49 -6.50 0.34
C CYS A 104 -20.29 -6.65 -0.95
N ILE A 105 -21.18 -7.65 -1.01
CA ILE A 105 -22.01 -7.91 -2.20
C ILE A 105 -22.93 -6.71 -2.46
N SER A 106 -23.65 -6.24 -1.44
CA SER A 106 -24.57 -5.12 -1.54
C SER A 106 -23.88 -3.85 -2.05
N LEU A 107 -22.77 -3.45 -1.42
CA LEU A 107 -21.97 -2.30 -1.84
C LEU A 107 -21.39 -2.46 -3.25
N SER A 108 -20.99 -3.69 -3.62
CA SER A 108 -20.43 -3.96 -4.96
C SER A 108 -21.47 -3.78 -6.07
N VAL A 109 -22.75 -4.13 -5.81
CA VAL A 109 -23.87 -3.95 -6.75
C VAL A 109 -24.15 -2.46 -6.95
N GLU A 110 -24.20 -1.67 -5.87
CA GLU A 110 -24.41 -0.22 -5.95
C GLU A 110 -23.28 0.46 -6.74
N LEU A 111 -22.03 0.10 -6.45
CA LEU A 111 -20.86 0.64 -7.15
C LEU A 111 -20.83 0.25 -8.63
N ALA A 112 -21.17 -0.99 -8.94
CA ALA A 112 -21.25 -1.47 -10.32
C ALA A 112 -22.30 -0.69 -11.11
N GLN A 113 -23.48 -0.46 -10.51
CA GLN A 113 -24.54 0.34 -11.14
C GLN A 113 -24.09 1.78 -11.39
N LYS A 114 -23.43 2.42 -10.43
CA LYS A 114 -22.85 3.77 -10.61
C LYS A 114 -21.83 3.79 -11.75
N MET A 115 -21.03 2.73 -11.92
CA MET A 115 -20.09 2.60 -13.05
C MET A 115 -20.71 2.34 -14.40
N ALA A 116 -21.77 1.54 -14.46
CA ALA A 116 -22.55 1.39 -15.68
C ALA A 116 -23.09 2.75 -16.15
N THR A 117 -23.70 3.51 -15.24
CA THR A 117 -24.27 4.83 -15.55
C THR A 117 -23.19 5.85 -15.94
N ALA A 118 -22.02 5.82 -15.29
CA ALA A 118 -20.90 6.69 -15.69
C ALA A 118 -20.39 6.35 -17.09
N LEU A 119 -20.24 5.06 -17.41
CA LEU A 119 -19.87 4.60 -18.75
C LEU A 119 -20.89 5.06 -19.80
N GLU A 120 -22.19 4.86 -19.55
CA GLU A 120 -23.26 5.31 -20.46
C GLU A 120 -23.20 6.81 -20.72
N LYS A 121 -22.98 7.61 -19.68
CA LYS A 121 -22.80 9.05 -19.82
C LYS A 121 -21.61 9.39 -20.70
N GLN A 122 -20.45 8.78 -20.47
CA GLN A 122 -19.25 9.01 -21.30
C GLN A 122 -19.49 8.60 -22.76
N LEU A 123 -20.15 7.46 -23.01
CA LEU A 123 -20.52 6.99 -24.34
C LEU A 123 -21.48 7.95 -25.05
N THR A 124 -22.33 8.65 -24.30
CA THR A 124 -23.27 9.64 -24.84
C THR A 124 -22.55 10.94 -25.17
N GLU A 125 -21.56 11.34 -24.36
CA GLU A 125 -20.77 12.56 -24.55
C GLU A 125 -19.64 12.40 -25.59
N GLY A 126 -19.28 11.16 -25.96
CA GLY A 126 -18.16 10.88 -26.87
C GLY A 126 -16.78 11.14 -26.26
N ASN A 127 -16.70 11.22 -24.93
CA ASN A 127 -15.48 11.55 -24.19
C ASN A 127 -14.62 10.29 -23.98
N GLU A 128 -13.75 9.96 -24.93
CA GLU A 128 -12.93 8.74 -24.86
C GLU A 128 -11.88 8.76 -23.73
N ASP A 129 -11.30 9.94 -23.44
CA ASP A 129 -10.15 10.08 -22.55
C ASP A 129 -10.51 9.90 -21.06
N GLY A 130 -11.72 10.30 -20.66
CA GLY A 130 -12.19 10.21 -19.27
C GLY A 130 -12.34 8.77 -18.78
N PHE A 131 -12.52 7.83 -19.70
CA PHE A 131 -12.76 6.42 -19.36
C PHE A 131 -11.50 5.54 -19.49
N LYS A 132 -10.63 5.84 -20.47
CA LYS A 132 -9.40 5.06 -20.75
C LYS A 132 -8.33 5.19 -19.67
N VAL A 133 -8.15 6.40 -19.13
CA VAL A 133 -7.08 6.72 -18.17
C VAL A 133 -7.52 6.49 -16.71
N ILE A 134 -8.82 6.63 -16.44
CA ILE A 134 -9.30 6.77 -15.06
C ILE A 134 -9.93 5.49 -14.52
N LEU A 135 -10.22 4.45 -15.31
CA LEU A 135 -11.02 3.30 -14.81
C LEU A 135 -10.46 2.65 -13.52
N PRO A 136 -9.15 2.33 -13.40
CA PRO A 136 -8.62 1.72 -12.18
C PRO A 136 -8.62 2.70 -10.99
N ALA A 137 -8.17 3.94 -11.21
CA ALA A 137 -8.14 4.98 -10.17
C ALA A 137 -9.56 5.40 -9.73
N TYR A 138 -10.48 5.48 -10.68
CA TYR A 138 -11.90 5.78 -10.46
C TYR A 138 -12.57 4.64 -9.72
N ALA A 139 -12.30 3.38 -10.09
CA ALA A 139 -12.81 2.22 -9.39
C ALA A 139 -12.31 2.21 -7.93
N GLN A 140 -11.01 2.43 -7.73
CA GLN A 140 -10.41 2.53 -6.40
C GLN A 140 -11.00 3.67 -5.57
N ARG A 141 -11.16 4.85 -6.17
CA ARG A 141 -11.78 6.01 -5.52
C ARG A 141 -13.25 5.78 -5.19
N SER A 142 -13.98 5.10 -6.07
CA SER A 142 -15.40 4.78 -5.87
C SER A 142 -15.57 3.82 -4.69
N VAL A 143 -14.75 2.77 -4.62
CA VAL A 143 -14.70 1.85 -3.46
C VAL A 143 -14.38 2.62 -2.20
N TYR A 144 -13.35 3.46 -2.23
CA TYR A 144 -12.95 4.26 -1.08
C TYR A 144 -14.09 5.15 -0.56
N ASN A 145 -14.72 5.91 -1.44
CA ASN A 145 -15.84 6.77 -1.10
C ASN A 145 -17.04 5.98 -0.56
N ALA A 146 -17.38 4.84 -1.17
CA ALA A 146 -18.47 4.00 -0.70
C ALA A 146 -18.20 3.38 0.68
N VAL A 147 -16.95 3.02 0.99
CA VAL A 147 -16.56 2.57 2.33
C VAL A 147 -16.75 3.70 3.34
N VAL A 148 -16.26 4.91 3.05
CA VAL A 148 -16.44 6.07 3.93
C VAL A 148 -17.92 6.39 4.16
N ASP A 149 -18.72 6.38 3.10
CA ASP A 149 -20.16 6.64 3.19
C ASP A 149 -20.89 5.56 3.99
N TYR A 150 -20.53 4.28 3.79
CA TYR A 150 -21.08 3.16 4.54
C TYR A 150 -20.75 3.29 6.04
N VAL A 151 -19.48 3.51 6.38
CA VAL A 151 -19.03 3.71 7.76
C VAL A 151 -19.80 4.87 8.39
N ARG A 152 -19.89 6.03 7.73
CA ARG A 152 -20.64 7.19 8.23
C ARG A 152 -22.11 6.88 8.47
N LYS A 153 -22.77 6.15 7.56
CA LYS A 153 -24.19 5.81 7.69
C LYS A 153 -24.44 4.88 8.87
N GLU A 154 -23.62 3.85 9.04
CA GLU A 154 -23.71 2.93 10.18
C GLU A 154 -23.47 3.67 11.50
N TRP A 155 -22.48 4.55 11.53
CA TRP A 155 -22.20 5.41 12.68
C TRP A 155 -23.36 6.33 13.04
N GLN A 156 -23.96 6.97 12.04
CA GLN A 156 -25.12 7.84 12.22
C GLN A 156 -26.33 7.03 12.71
N TRP A 157 -26.57 5.86 12.13
CA TRP A 157 -27.62 4.95 12.57
C TRP A 157 -27.43 4.51 14.03
N GLU A 158 -26.21 4.17 14.42
CA GLU A 158 -25.86 3.84 15.81
C GLU A 158 -26.10 5.03 16.75
N LYS A 159 -25.68 6.23 16.36
CA LYS A 159 -25.94 7.46 17.13
C LYS A 159 -27.43 7.72 17.31
N ASP A 160 -28.22 7.54 16.26
CA ASP A 160 -29.66 7.80 16.29
C ASP A 160 -30.40 6.74 17.12
N THR A 161 -30.00 5.46 17.00
CA THR A 161 -30.58 4.36 17.80
C THR A 161 -30.15 4.41 19.28
N LEU A 162 -28.93 4.84 19.58
CA LEU A 162 -28.45 5.01 20.95
C LEU A 162 -29.07 6.21 21.66
N GLN A 163 -29.57 7.22 20.93
CA GLN A 163 -30.27 8.37 21.53
C GLN A 163 -31.61 7.99 22.18
N ASP A 164 -32.24 6.91 21.72
CA ASP A 164 -33.53 6.43 22.23
C ASP A 164 -33.43 5.47 23.44
N LEU A 165 -32.21 5.14 23.88
CA LEU A 165 -32.00 4.33 25.09
C LEU A 165 -32.18 5.19 26.36
N ASN A 166 -33.23 4.91 27.13
CA ASN A 166 -33.36 5.30 28.53
C ASN A 166 -32.35 4.50 29.36
N LEU A 167 -31.15 5.05 29.52
CA LEU A 167 -30.11 4.42 30.33
C LEU A 167 -30.40 4.60 31.82
N ASP A 168 -30.18 3.55 32.59
CA ASP A 168 -30.19 3.59 34.06
C ASP A 168 -29.05 4.54 34.53
N PRO A 169 -29.28 5.44 35.52
CA PRO A 169 -28.26 6.37 36.02
C PRO A 169 -26.91 5.76 36.39
N ASN A 170 -26.86 4.45 36.67
CA ASN A 170 -25.64 3.73 37.06
C ASN A 170 -24.91 3.05 35.89
N GLN A 171 -25.49 3.02 34.68
CA GLN A 171 -24.87 2.39 33.53
C GLN A 171 -23.93 3.37 32.82
N ILE A 172 -22.71 2.92 32.49
CA ILE A 172 -21.77 3.72 31.70
C ILE A 172 -22.42 3.99 30.35
N ASP A 173 -22.59 5.27 30.01
CA ASP A 173 -23.25 5.69 28.78
C ASP A 173 -22.42 5.20 27.58
N PRO A 174 -22.95 4.28 26.75
CA PRO A 174 -22.24 3.82 25.55
C PRO A 174 -21.91 4.98 24.60
N ARG A 175 -22.61 6.12 24.68
CA ARG A 175 -22.32 7.34 23.90
C ARG A 175 -20.96 7.96 24.26
N THR A 176 -20.48 7.79 25.49
CA THR A 176 -19.15 8.28 25.91
C THR A 176 -18.01 7.51 25.24
N ALA A 177 -18.18 6.19 25.02
CA ALA A 177 -17.19 5.38 24.30
C ALA A 177 -17.15 5.72 22.79
N VAL A 178 -18.30 6.04 22.21
CA VAL A 178 -18.41 6.47 20.81
C VAL A 178 -17.78 7.85 20.60
N ALA A 179 -17.86 8.77 21.57
CA ALA A 179 -17.25 10.09 21.48
C ALA A 179 -15.72 10.06 21.46
N ASP A 180 -15.09 9.18 22.25
CA ASP A 180 -13.65 8.95 22.22
C ASP A 180 -13.19 8.33 20.89
N GLU A 181 -14.04 7.55 20.20
CA GLU A 181 -13.75 7.01 18.86
C GLU A 181 -13.78 8.06 17.74
N ILE A 182 -14.48 9.19 17.91
CA ILE A 182 -14.52 10.31 16.94
C ILE A 182 -13.15 10.95 16.78
N GLU A 183 -12.43 11.11 17.88
CA GLU A 183 -11.16 11.84 17.92
C GLU A 183 -10.02 11.06 17.22
N TYR A 184 -10.15 9.73 17.11
CA TYR A 184 -9.14 8.82 16.55
C TYR A 184 -9.53 8.16 15.22
N SER A 185 -10.70 8.48 14.67
CA SER A 185 -11.18 7.96 13.39
C SER A 185 -10.30 8.46 12.22
N PRO A 186 -9.58 7.58 11.50
CA PRO A 186 -8.84 7.94 10.29
C PRO A 186 -9.72 8.54 9.19
N GLU A 187 -11.05 8.32 9.26
CA GLU A 187 -12.01 8.86 8.30
C GLU A 187 -12.12 10.39 8.36
N GLN A 188 -11.88 11.03 9.51
CA GLN A 188 -11.87 12.50 9.60
C GLN A 188 -10.65 13.13 8.93
N LYS A 189 -9.49 12.45 8.90
CA LYS A 189 -8.31 12.90 8.14
C LYS A 189 -8.39 12.62 6.64
N ALA A 190 -9.33 11.77 6.21
CA ALA A 190 -9.37 11.25 4.86
C ALA A 190 -10.64 11.65 4.08
N LEU A 191 -11.27 12.76 4.47
CA LEU A 191 -12.43 13.32 3.80
C LEU A 191 -12.10 13.72 2.36
N SER A 192 -12.81 13.06 1.45
CA SER A 192 -12.60 13.08 0.00
C SER A 192 -12.73 14.46 -0.66
N GLY A 193 -13.35 15.44 0.01
CA GLY A 193 -13.39 16.84 -0.40
C GLY A 193 -12.13 17.63 -0.03
N GLU A 194 -11.56 17.35 1.15
CA GLU A 194 -10.32 17.98 1.60
C GLU A 194 -9.14 17.53 0.74
N GLN A 195 -9.09 16.25 0.35
CA GLN A 195 -8.05 15.72 -0.53
C GLN A 195 -8.08 16.30 -1.95
N VAL A 196 -9.25 16.59 -2.53
CA VAL A 196 -9.33 17.27 -3.84
C VAL A 196 -8.89 18.74 -3.70
N GLY A 197 -9.26 19.39 -2.60
CA GLY A 197 -8.75 20.72 -2.26
C GLY A 197 -7.22 20.73 -2.11
N GLN A 198 -6.67 19.80 -1.35
CA GLN A 198 -5.25 19.57 -1.15
C GLN A 198 -4.51 19.25 -2.47
N LEU A 199 -5.08 18.40 -3.34
CA LEU A 199 -4.51 18.12 -4.66
C LEU A 199 -4.52 19.35 -5.57
N ASN A 200 -5.60 20.15 -5.54
CA ASN A 200 -5.66 21.41 -6.27
C ASN A 200 -4.68 22.45 -5.71
N GLN A 201 -4.46 22.46 -4.40
CA GLN A 201 -3.43 23.29 -3.75
C GLN A 201 -2.03 22.86 -4.19
N VAL A 202 -1.70 21.56 -4.14
CA VAL A 202 -0.45 21.00 -4.66
C VAL A 202 -0.27 21.39 -6.12
N ARG A 203 -1.28 21.19 -6.97
CA ARG A 203 -1.25 21.59 -8.39
C ARG A 203 -0.97 23.08 -8.58
N SER A 204 -1.59 23.93 -7.76
CA SER A 204 -1.38 25.39 -7.79
C SER A 204 0.04 25.78 -7.37
N HIS A 205 0.59 25.12 -6.35
CA HIS A 205 1.99 25.32 -5.95
C HIS A 205 2.96 24.84 -7.02
N LEU A 206 2.72 23.66 -7.63
CA LEU A 206 3.55 23.16 -8.73
C LEU A 206 3.55 24.11 -9.94
N SER A 207 2.38 24.66 -10.30
CA SER A 207 2.27 25.67 -11.34
C SER A 207 3.10 26.92 -11.01
N ARG A 208 3.08 27.36 -9.75
CA ARG A 208 3.91 28.49 -9.28
C ARG A 208 5.41 28.16 -9.34
N MET A 209 5.82 26.95 -8.94
CA MET A 209 7.22 26.50 -9.02
C MET A 209 7.71 26.45 -10.47
N LEU A 210 6.88 25.96 -11.39
CA LEU A 210 7.17 25.97 -12.84
C LEU A 210 7.27 27.40 -13.42
N GLY A 211 6.60 28.38 -12.79
CA GLY A 211 6.73 29.80 -13.15
C GLY A 211 7.96 30.51 -12.56
N ASN A 212 8.61 29.95 -11.54
CA ASN A 212 9.72 30.60 -10.84
C ASN A 212 11.10 30.07 -11.32
N PRO A 213 11.95 30.89 -11.94
CA PRO A 213 13.25 30.46 -12.47
C PRO A 213 14.27 30.00 -11.41
N GLU A 214 14.01 30.23 -10.12
CA GLU A 214 14.86 29.73 -9.02
C GLU A 214 14.83 28.19 -8.91
N TYR A 215 13.73 27.55 -9.33
CA TYR A 215 13.61 26.10 -9.34
C TYR A 215 14.20 25.48 -10.60
N SER A 216 14.61 24.21 -10.49
CA SER A 216 15.13 23.43 -11.62
C SER A 216 14.02 23.10 -12.62
N GLN A 217 13.72 24.02 -13.53
CA GLN A 217 12.61 23.92 -14.49
C GLN A 217 12.60 22.60 -15.27
N GLU A 218 13.75 22.18 -15.82
CA GLU A 218 13.88 20.92 -16.56
C GLU A 218 13.40 19.71 -15.74
N ALA A 219 13.64 19.71 -14.42
CA ALA A 219 13.24 18.62 -13.53
C ALA A 219 11.74 18.60 -13.27
N LEU A 220 11.13 19.78 -13.05
CA LEU A 220 9.68 19.90 -12.83
C LEU A 220 8.88 19.60 -14.11
N VAL A 221 9.40 19.99 -15.28
CA VAL A 221 8.79 19.66 -16.58
C VAL A 221 8.80 18.15 -16.82
N VAL A 222 9.90 17.46 -16.47
CA VAL A 222 9.95 15.99 -16.55
C VAL A 222 8.87 15.35 -15.66
N VAL A 223 8.66 15.84 -14.44
CA VAL A 223 7.58 15.36 -13.57
C VAL A 223 6.21 15.59 -14.22
N ASP A 224 5.97 16.81 -14.72
CA ASP A 224 4.69 17.16 -15.37
C ASP A 224 4.40 16.27 -16.58
N CYS A 225 5.39 15.98 -17.43
CA CYS A 225 5.25 15.05 -18.56
C CYS A 225 5.04 13.59 -18.11
N MET A 226 5.83 13.11 -17.14
CA MET A 226 5.76 11.72 -16.68
C MET A 226 4.39 11.38 -16.06
N PHE A 227 3.82 12.31 -15.27
CA PHE A 227 2.54 12.09 -14.58
C PHE A 227 1.33 12.73 -15.30
N GLY A 228 1.54 13.33 -16.47
CA GLY A 228 0.47 13.95 -17.25
C GLY A 228 -0.32 15.00 -16.46
N LEU A 229 0.35 15.93 -15.76
CA LEU A 229 -0.36 16.93 -14.94
C LEU A 229 -0.97 18.05 -15.82
N GLY A 230 -0.44 18.24 -17.03
CA GLY A 230 -0.85 19.28 -17.97
C GLY A 230 -0.60 20.68 -17.41
N LEU A 231 0.56 20.88 -16.77
CA LEU A 231 1.00 22.18 -16.26
C LEU A 231 1.88 22.94 -17.26
N THR A 232 2.50 22.22 -18.20
CA THR A 232 3.35 22.78 -19.25
C THR A 232 2.87 22.39 -20.65
N PRO A 233 3.30 23.10 -21.72
CA PRO A 233 2.91 22.78 -23.09
C PRO A 233 3.33 21.38 -23.56
N SER A 234 4.34 20.80 -22.90
CA SER A 234 4.88 19.47 -23.21
C SER A 234 4.11 18.33 -22.55
N SER A 235 3.17 18.63 -21.65
CA SER A 235 2.35 17.65 -20.95
C SER A 235 0.87 17.85 -21.28
N LYS A 236 0.10 16.76 -21.27
CA LYS A 236 -1.36 16.79 -21.39
C LYS A 236 -1.97 16.17 -20.15
N THR A 237 -3.02 16.80 -19.62
CA THR A 237 -3.70 16.30 -18.42
C THR A 237 -4.22 14.87 -18.64
N GLY A 238 -3.78 13.94 -17.78
CA GLY A 238 -4.14 12.52 -17.84
C GLY A 238 -3.31 11.67 -18.81
N LEU A 239 -2.35 12.25 -19.53
CA LEU A 239 -1.48 11.48 -20.42
C LEU A 239 -0.10 11.30 -19.78
N GLU A 240 0.07 10.18 -19.07
CA GLU A 240 1.38 9.77 -18.57
C GLU A 240 2.30 9.38 -19.72
N MET A 241 3.55 9.83 -19.67
CA MET A 241 4.56 9.51 -20.67
C MET A 241 5.56 8.51 -20.11
N THR A 242 5.99 7.57 -20.94
CA THR A 242 7.17 6.76 -20.62
C THR A 242 8.42 7.63 -20.60
N MET A 243 9.47 7.23 -19.87
CA MET A 243 10.74 7.98 -19.87
C MET A 243 11.31 8.16 -21.28
N ARG A 244 11.08 7.20 -22.19
CA ARG A 244 11.51 7.29 -23.58
C ARG A 244 10.77 8.42 -24.30
N GLU A 245 9.45 8.44 -24.24
CA GLU A 245 8.63 9.48 -24.87
C GLU A 245 8.92 10.86 -24.26
N CYS A 246 9.12 10.93 -22.94
CA CYS A 246 9.52 12.14 -22.25
C CYS A 246 10.89 12.65 -22.75
N CYS A 247 11.88 11.77 -22.94
CA CYS A 247 13.17 12.14 -23.54
C CYS A 247 13.03 12.70 -24.96
N ASP A 248 12.12 12.14 -25.76
CA ASP A 248 11.92 12.53 -27.15
C ASP A 248 11.17 13.87 -27.24
N VAL A 249 10.10 14.05 -26.44
CA VAL A 249 9.34 15.30 -26.37
C VAL A 249 10.17 16.45 -25.82
N LEU A 250 10.98 16.21 -24.79
CA LEU A 250 11.84 17.23 -24.18
C LEU A 250 13.18 17.39 -24.90
N SER A 251 13.46 16.57 -25.92
CA SER A 251 14.73 16.57 -26.64
C SER A 251 15.95 16.50 -25.71
N LEU A 252 15.88 15.64 -24.67
CA LEU A 252 16.93 15.56 -23.65
C LEU A 252 18.27 15.15 -24.28
N PRO A 253 19.37 15.85 -23.94
CA PRO A 253 20.67 15.56 -24.53
C PRO A 253 21.24 14.23 -24.00
N GLY A 254 21.85 13.47 -24.89
CA GLY A 254 22.53 12.21 -24.58
C GLY A 254 22.95 11.49 -25.85
N GLU A 255 24.19 11.00 -25.88
CA GLU A 255 24.76 10.29 -27.05
C GLU A 255 23.98 9.02 -27.41
N THR A 256 23.39 8.36 -26.40
CA THR A 256 22.63 7.13 -26.57
C THR A 256 21.29 7.23 -25.85
N GLN A 257 20.31 6.45 -26.29
CA GLN A 257 19.00 6.42 -25.63
C GLN A 257 19.11 6.04 -24.16
N ALA A 258 20.02 5.13 -23.81
CA ALA A 258 20.27 4.76 -22.41
C ALA A 258 20.76 5.95 -21.56
N ARG A 259 21.66 6.80 -22.10
CA ARG A 259 22.12 8.01 -21.40
C ARG A 259 21.01 9.05 -21.25
N LYS A 260 20.16 9.21 -22.28
CA LYS A 260 18.98 10.09 -22.20
C LYS A 260 18.01 9.64 -21.11
N ILE A 261 17.69 8.34 -21.07
CA ILE A 261 16.82 7.75 -20.05
C ILE A 261 17.43 7.92 -18.65
N ALA A 262 18.73 7.68 -18.50
CA ALA A 262 19.42 7.90 -17.22
C ALA A 262 19.35 9.36 -16.76
N ARG A 263 19.54 10.32 -17.67
CA ARG A 263 19.37 11.75 -17.38
C ARG A 263 17.92 12.08 -16.99
N CYS A 264 16.94 11.54 -17.73
CA CYS A 264 15.53 11.70 -17.42
C CYS A 264 15.19 11.18 -16.02
N GLN A 265 15.75 10.03 -15.63
CA GLN A 265 15.58 9.48 -14.27
C GLN A 265 16.14 10.42 -13.20
N VAL A 266 17.34 10.96 -13.41
CA VAL A 266 17.95 11.93 -12.46
C VAL A 266 17.09 13.20 -12.35
N LEU A 267 16.58 13.72 -13.46
CA LEU A 267 15.69 14.88 -13.48
C LEU A 267 14.36 14.59 -12.79
N LEU A 268 13.77 13.41 -13.02
CA LEU A 268 12.55 12.97 -12.36
C LEU A 268 12.75 12.89 -10.85
N ASP A 269 13.86 12.30 -10.39
CA ASP A 269 14.16 12.16 -8.97
C ASP A 269 14.34 13.52 -8.31
N LYS A 270 15.12 14.41 -8.94
CA LYS A 270 15.30 15.80 -8.50
C LYS A 270 13.97 16.57 -8.47
N GLY A 271 13.12 16.39 -9.46
CA GLY A 271 11.81 17.04 -9.53
C GLY A 271 10.91 16.57 -8.39
N LEU A 272 10.84 15.26 -8.14
CA LEU A 272 10.09 14.70 -7.03
C LEU A 272 10.61 15.19 -5.66
N ASP A 273 11.92 15.37 -5.49
CA ASP A 273 12.48 15.91 -4.25
C ASP A 273 12.04 17.36 -4.01
N LEU A 274 12.09 18.21 -5.04
CA LEU A 274 11.59 19.59 -4.95
C LEU A 274 10.11 19.63 -4.54
N ILE A 275 9.29 18.72 -5.08
CA ILE A 275 7.87 18.62 -4.74
C ILE A 275 7.68 18.18 -3.29
N ARG A 276 8.45 17.19 -2.82
CA ARG A 276 8.38 16.75 -1.42
C ARG A 276 8.81 17.85 -0.46
N GLU A 277 9.87 18.57 -0.77
CA GLU A 277 10.32 19.72 0.03
C GLU A 277 9.24 20.79 0.11
N MET A 278 8.65 21.16 -1.04
CA MET A 278 7.53 22.10 -1.09
C MET A 278 6.32 21.62 -0.28
N ILE A 279 5.93 20.34 -0.40
CA ILE A 279 4.81 19.80 0.38
C ILE A 279 5.12 19.88 1.88
N ARG A 280 6.34 19.56 2.30
CA ARG A 280 6.75 19.64 3.72
C ARG A 280 6.79 21.07 4.24
N SER A 281 7.31 22.02 3.46
CA SER A 281 7.43 23.42 3.89
C SER A 281 6.10 24.15 3.89
N ASP A 282 5.33 24.00 2.81
CA ASP A 282 4.16 24.84 2.54
C ASP A 282 2.85 24.18 2.97
N MET A 283 2.84 22.84 3.08
CA MET A 283 1.64 22.05 3.34
C MET A 283 1.89 20.92 4.35
N PRO A 284 2.36 21.23 5.57
CA PRO A 284 2.78 20.21 6.55
C PRO A 284 1.65 19.24 6.94
N GLY A 285 0.38 19.69 6.92
CA GLY A 285 -0.77 18.81 7.15
C GLY A 285 -0.92 17.72 6.07
N ILE A 286 -0.66 18.06 4.79
CA ILE A 286 -0.64 17.08 3.69
C ILE A 286 0.57 16.17 3.84
N ALA A 287 1.74 16.74 4.15
CA ALA A 287 2.96 15.98 4.35
C ALA A 287 2.75 14.89 5.40
N GLN A 288 2.23 15.24 6.58
CA GLN A 288 1.94 14.27 7.65
C GLN A 288 0.88 13.25 7.27
N ALA A 289 -0.13 13.63 6.48
CA ALA A 289 -1.18 12.70 6.05
C ALA A 289 -0.72 11.72 4.96
N TRP A 290 0.24 12.10 4.12
CA TRP A 290 0.74 11.29 3.01
C TRP A 290 2.05 10.56 3.31
N GLN A 291 2.68 10.91 4.43
CA GLN A 291 3.90 10.29 4.88
C GLN A 291 3.63 8.87 5.35
N ALA A 292 4.06 7.90 4.56
CA ALA A 292 4.15 6.53 4.99
C ALA A 292 5.36 6.37 5.91
N ASP A 293 5.22 5.55 6.94
CA ASP A 293 6.35 5.14 7.77
C ASP A 293 7.35 4.34 6.92
N ILE A 294 8.57 4.88 6.81
CA ILE A 294 9.68 4.28 6.08
C ILE A 294 10.54 3.53 7.09
N ASN A 295 10.45 2.20 7.07
CA ASN A 295 11.28 1.39 7.92
C ASN A 295 12.73 1.38 7.43
N ILE A 296 13.63 1.97 8.23
CA ILE A 296 15.05 2.09 7.88
C ILE A 296 15.76 0.74 7.70
N ASN A 297 15.21 -0.36 8.21
CA ASN A 297 15.78 -1.70 8.07
C ASN A 297 15.49 -2.34 6.70
N SER A 298 14.34 -2.06 6.08
CA SER A 298 13.99 -2.55 4.73
C SER A 298 14.17 -1.52 3.63
N ALA A 299 14.17 -0.23 3.98
CA ALA A 299 14.17 0.84 2.99
C ALA A 299 15.29 0.69 1.98
N SER A 300 14.98 0.92 0.72
CA SER A 300 15.97 1.01 -0.34
C SER A 300 16.93 2.17 -0.10
N ARG A 301 18.15 2.08 -0.65
CA ARG A 301 19.08 3.23 -0.72
C ARG A 301 18.41 4.52 -1.20
N ARG A 302 17.53 4.38 -2.20
CA ARG A 302 16.77 5.48 -2.79
C ARG A 302 15.79 6.10 -1.79
N GLU A 303 15.03 5.30 -1.05
CA GLU A 303 14.12 5.80 -0.02
C GLU A 303 14.89 6.47 1.13
N LEU A 304 15.98 5.86 1.58
CA LEU A 304 16.83 6.43 2.62
C LEU A 304 17.41 7.79 2.20
N ASN A 305 17.89 7.92 0.97
CA ASN A 305 18.46 9.18 0.48
C ASN A 305 17.37 10.22 0.19
N HIS A 306 16.44 9.92 -0.72
CA HIS A 306 15.47 10.90 -1.21
C HIS A 306 14.32 11.19 -0.24
N GLN A 307 13.83 10.19 0.49
CA GLN A 307 12.68 10.38 1.37
C GLN A 307 13.13 10.81 2.77
N LEU A 308 14.13 10.13 3.34
CA LEU A 308 14.66 10.46 4.68
C LEU A 308 15.80 11.49 4.69
N GLY A 309 16.31 11.90 3.51
CA GLY A 309 17.35 12.92 3.42
C GLY A 309 18.70 12.49 3.97
N LEU A 310 19.01 11.18 3.97
CA LEU A 310 20.29 10.66 4.43
C LEU A 310 21.37 10.83 3.35
N THR A 311 22.57 11.23 3.76
CA THR A 311 23.74 11.31 2.86
C THR A 311 24.21 9.90 2.46
N GLU A 312 24.86 9.75 1.30
CA GLU A 312 25.38 8.44 0.86
C GLU A 312 26.27 7.76 1.90
N GLY A 313 27.10 8.53 2.61
CA GLY A 313 27.92 8.00 3.70
C GLY A 313 27.11 7.51 4.90
N GLU A 314 26.02 8.19 5.25
CA GLU A 314 25.07 7.73 6.28
C GLU A 314 24.35 6.46 5.80
N VAL A 315 23.89 6.42 4.55
CA VAL A 315 23.21 5.26 3.95
C VAL A 315 24.13 4.03 3.95
N ASP A 316 25.39 4.18 3.57
CA ASP A 316 26.35 3.07 3.57
C ASP A 316 26.63 2.55 4.98
N ARG A 317 26.80 3.45 5.97
CA ARG A 317 26.93 3.07 7.38
C ARG A 317 25.65 2.38 7.87
N LEU A 318 24.49 2.91 7.48
CA LEU A 318 23.19 2.40 7.88
C LEU A 318 23.03 0.95 7.41
N ILE A 319 23.18 0.72 6.11
CA ILE A 319 23.05 -0.62 5.48
C ILE A 319 24.05 -1.60 6.07
N LYS A 320 25.30 -1.18 6.31
CA LYS A 320 26.34 -2.05 6.86
C LYS A 320 26.03 -2.55 8.28
N ASN A 321 25.35 -1.75 9.09
CA ASN A 321 25.06 -2.04 10.50
C ASN A 321 23.57 -2.31 10.77
N ARG A 322 22.77 -2.56 9.71
CA ARG A 322 21.44 -3.15 9.87
C ARG A 322 21.58 -4.49 10.60
N GLN A 323 20.67 -4.85 11.49
CA GLN A 323 19.40 -4.16 11.80
C GLN A 323 19.48 -3.20 13.00
N TYR A 324 18.44 -2.37 13.13
CA TYR A 324 18.24 -1.45 14.26
C TYR A 324 16.91 -1.74 14.97
N TYR A 325 16.92 -1.75 16.30
CA TYR A 325 15.70 -1.95 17.10
C TYR A 325 14.97 -0.64 17.42
N SER A 326 15.72 0.46 17.51
CA SER A 326 15.19 1.80 17.76
C SER A 326 15.94 2.83 16.92
N MET A 327 15.37 4.04 16.82
CA MET A 327 16.04 5.16 16.14
C MET A 327 17.29 5.64 16.89
N ASP A 328 17.31 5.50 18.22
CA ASP A 328 18.44 5.91 19.06
C ASP A 328 19.71 5.11 18.78
N GLU A 329 19.58 3.83 18.38
CA GLU A 329 20.72 3.01 17.98
C GLU A 329 21.50 3.59 16.80
N LEU A 330 20.88 4.44 15.96
CA LEU A 330 21.58 5.13 14.90
C LEU A 330 22.60 6.15 15.45
N ILE A 331 22.35 6.72 16.62
CA ILE A 331 23.29 7.59 17.32
C ILE A 331 24.41 6.75 17.93
N ASP A 332 24.04 5.68 18.64
CA ASP A 332 25.01 4.81 19.35
C ASP A 332 26.01 4.17 18.38
N LYS A 333 25.52 3.70 17.24
CA LYS A 333 26.34 3.14 16.15
C LYS A 333 27.00 4.23 15.28
N LYS A 334 26.85 5.51 15.63
CA LYS A 334 27.42 6.68 14.92
C LYS A 334 27.05 6.71 13.43
N ILE A 335 25.84 6.27 13.11
CA ILE A 335 25.29 6.33 11.76
C ILE A 335 24.97 7.80 11.44
N VAL A 336 24.22 8.45 12.33
CA VAL A 336 23.80 9.85 12.25
C VAL A 336 24.10 10.59 13.56
N LYS A 337 24.04 11.92 13.54
CA LYS A 337 24.16 12.75 14.76
C LYS A 337 22.83 12.80 15.50
N ALA A 338 22.85 13.02 16.81
CA ALA A 338 21.64 13.10 17.64
C ALA A 338 20.61 14.12 17.13
N GLU A 339 21.09 15.30 16.70
CA GLU A 339 20.24 16.38 16.15
C GLU A 339 19.47 15.96 14.88
N ARG A 340 19.96 14.94 14.15
CA ARG A 340 19.34 14.47 12.90
C ARG A 340 18.19 13.50 13.13
N ILE A 341 18.07 12.90 14.31
CA ILE A 341 17.03 11.88 14.57
C ILE A 341 15.63 12.48 14.45
N ALA A 342 15.41 13.67 15.01
CA ALA A 342 14.12 14.34 14.93
C ALA A 342 13.70 14.62 13.48
N ASP A 343 14.62 15.11 12.63
CA ASP A 343 14.34 15.33 11.20
C ASP A 343 14.06 14.01 10.46
N ILE A 344 14.75 12.92 10.79
CA ILE A 344 14.48 11.61 10.17
C ILE A 344 13.10 11.08 10.58
N GLN A 345 12.72 11.22 11.85
CA GLN A 345 11.40 10.83 12.36
C GLN A 345 10.29 11.70 11.78
N GLU A 346 10.49 13.02 11.70
CA GLU A 346 9.58 13.95 11.02
C GLU A 346 9.47 13.63 9.52
N ARG A 347 10.50 13.01 8.93
CA ARG A 347 10.48 12.46 7.57
C ARG A 347 9.85 11.06 7.46
N GLY A 348 9.31 10.52 8.56
CA GLY A 348 8.59 9.24 8.60
C GLY A 348 9.52 8.05 8.81
N GLY A 349 10.79 8.28 9.14
CA GLY A 349 11.75 7.22 9.40
C GLY A 349 11.42 6.50 10.71
N VAL A 350 11.25 5.17 10.62
CA VAL A 350 11.03 4.30 11.79
C VAL A 350 12.06 3.18 11.79
N ALA A 351 12.48 2.75 12.98
CA ALA A 351 13.27 1.54 13.16
C ALA A 351 12.34 0.41 13.61
N ALA A 352 12.02 -0.51 12.72
CA ALA A 352 11.30 -1.73 13.07
C ALA A 352 12.07 -2.95 12.59
N PHE A 353 12.32 -3.90 13.48
CA PHE A 353 13.03 -5.12 13.14
C PHE A 353 12.26 -5.95 12.11
N ILE A 354 12.95 -6.52 11.13
CA ILE A 354 12.34 -7.26 10.01
C ILE A 354 12.98 -8.65 9.90
N PRO A 355 12.27 -9.73 10.23
CA PRO A 355 12.77 -11.06 9.93
C PRO A 355 12.82 -11.29 8.41
N VAL A 356 13.93 -11.81 7.90
CA VAL A 356 14.17 -12.09 6.49
C VAL A 356 14.20 -13.60 6.27
N ASP A 357 13.12 -14.14 5.69
CA ASP A 357 13.07 -15.56 5.36
C ASP A 357 13.97 -15.89 4.16
N LEU A 358 15.05 -16.62 4.42
CA LEU A 358 16.02 -17.00 3.42
C LEU A 358 15.45 -17.88 2.31
N ASN A 359 14.28 -18.51 2.48
CA ASN A 359 13.63 -19.30 1.45
C ASN A 359 12.78 -18.45 0.48
N GLN A 360 12.31 -17.27 0.91
CA GLN A 360 11.39 -16.42 0.13
C GLN A 360 11.98 -15.06 -0.24
N ALA A 361 12.94 -14.55 0.55
CA ALA A 361 13.50 -13.22 0.41
C ALA A 361 14.12 -13.01 -0.97
N THR A 362 14.13 -11.76 -1.44
CA THR A 362 14.83 -11.46 -2.69
C THR A 362 16.34 -11.49 -2.48
N ARG A 363 17.11 -11.67 -3.56
CA ARG A 363 18.58 -11.56 -3.50
C ARG A 363 19.04 -10.23 -2.91
N ARG A 364 18.27 -9.17 -3.15
CA ARG A 364 18.53 -7.83 -2.62
C ARG A 364 18.41 -7.82 -1.10
N ASP A 365 17.30 -8.32 -0.55
CA ASP A 365 17.05 -8.29 0.89
C ASP A 365 18.11 -9.10 1.66
N ILE A 366 18.54 -10.23 1.10
CA ILE A 366 19.64 -11.04 1.67
C ILE A 366 20.97 -10.25 1.68
N THR A 367 21.21 -9.43 0.66
CA THR A 367 22.44 -8.62 0.58
C THR A 367 22.35 -7.40 1.51
N ASP A 368 21.26 -6.65 1.43
CA ASP A 368 21.10 -5.32 2.05
C ASP A 368 20.66 -5.39 3.52
N ILE A 369 19.98 -6.45 3.94
CA ILE A 369 19.43 -6.59 5.31
C ILE A 369 20.24 -7.62 6.09
N VAL A 370 20.40 -8.84 5.55
CA VAL A 370 21.16 -9.90 6.24
C VAL A 370 22.67 -9.62 6.19
N GLY A 371 23.14 -8.93 5.15
CA GLY A 371 24.55 -8.53 5.01
C GLY A 371 25.43 -9.55 4.31
N LEU A 372 24.86 -10.44 3.49
CA LEU A 372 25.65 -11.39 2.69
C LEU A 372 26.32 -10.69 1.50
N SER A 373 27.48 -11.20 1.09
CA SER A 373 28.07 -10.78 -0.19
C SER A 373 27.17 -11.19 -1.36
N LYS A 374 27.27 -10.49 -2.50
CA LYS A 374 26.47 -10.77 -3.70
C LYS A 374 26.60 -12.23 -4.18
N GLU A 375 27.79 -12.82 -4.03
CA GLU A 375 28.07 -14.20 -4.40
C GLU A 375 27.39 -15.19 -3.45
N GLN A 376 27.48 -14.95 -2.14
CA GLN A 376 26.79 -15.77 -1.14
C GLN A 376 25.28 -15.64 -1.26
N ALA A 377 24.76 -14.43 -1.43
CA ALA A 377 23.32 -14.20 -1.62
C ALA A 377 22.80 -14.94 -2.87
N LYS A 378 23.60 -14.99 -3.94
CA LYS A 378 23.27 -15.81 -5.13
C LYS A 378 23.23 -17.30 -4.78
N LYS A 379 24.24 -17.83 -4.10
CA LYS A 379 24.26 -19.24 -3.64
C LYS A 379 23.07 -19.58 -2.76
N VAL A 380 22.72 -18.70 -1.82
CA VAL A 380 21.52 -18.86 -0.98
C VAL A 380 20.28 -19.01 -1.85
N VAL A 381 20.08 -18.13 -2.84
CA VAL A 381 18.92 -18.21 -3.74
C VAL A 381 18.92 -19.50 -4.57
N ASP A 382 20.08 -19.89 -5.10
CA ASP A 382 20.22 -21.06 -5.97
C ASP A 382 20.03 -22.39 -5.20
N GLU A 383 20.38 -22.44 -3.91
CA GLU A 383 20.35 -23.64 -3.08
C GLU A 383 19.08 -23.80 -2.22
N ARG A 384 18.10 -22.89 -2.35
CA ARG A 384 16.79 -23.05 -1.68
C ARG A 384 16.09 -24.35 -2.09
N PRO A 385 15.29 -24.96 -1.20
CA PRO A 385 14.99 -24.53 0.16
C PRO A 385 16.02 -25.03 1.19
N PHE A 386 16.10 -24.29 2.30
CA PHE A 386 16.81 -24.70 3.51
C PHE A 386 15.79 -25.19 4.55
N ALA A 387 16.13 -26.25 5.30
CA ALA A 387 15.30 -26.71 6.42
C ALA A 387 15.64 -25.98 7.73
N SER A 388 16.88 -25.55 7.91
CA SER A 388 17.34 -24.77 9.05
C SER A 388 18.45 -23.79 8.68
N ILE A 389 18.72 -22.82 9.55
CA ILE A 389 19.78 -21.82 9.32
C ILE A 389 21.16 -22.49 9.32
N GLU A 390 21.35 -23.54 10.13
CA GLU A 390 22.60 -24.29 10.22
C GLU A 390 22.99 -24.98 8.90
N GLU A 391 22.03 -25.20 7.99
CA GLU A 391 22.35 -25.73 6.65
C GLU A 391 23.26 -24.80 5.85
N LEU A 392 23.29 -23.50 6.14
CA LEU A 392 24.25 -22.58 5.53
C LEU A 392 25.70 -22.95 5.89
N LEU A 393 25.93 -23.52 7.08
CA LEU A 393 27.25 -24.02 7.49
C LEU A 393 27.58 -25.32 6.79
N THR A 394 26.64 -26.27 6.78
CA THR A 394 26.88 -27.61 6.21
C THR A 394 27.09 -27.56 4.70
N ARG A 395 26.43 -26.61 4.02
CA ARG A 395 26.61 -26.36 2.58
C ARG A 395 27.79 -25.41 2.27
N GLY A 396 28.49 -24.91 3.29
CA GLY A 396 29.67 -24.06 3.11
C GLY A 396 29.36 -22.68 2.50
N ILE A 397 28.12 -22.19 2.66
CA ILE A 397 27.72 -20.85 2.25
C ILE A 397 28.20 -19.80 3.25
N ALA A 398 28.18 -20.15 4.55
CA ALA A 398 28.57 -19.32 5.67
C ALA A 398 29.51 -20.05 6.62
N ASP A 399 30.28 -19.30 7.41
CA ASP A 399 31.02 -19.82 8.57
C ASP A 399 30.24 -19.53 9.86
N LYS A 400 30.71 -20.10 10.99
CA LYS A 400 30.01 -19.98 12.28
C LYS A 400 29.86 -18.53 12.74
N PHE A 401 30.82 -17.66 12.42
CA PHE A 401 30.81 -16.27 12.82
C PHE A 401 29.81 -15.46 11.98
N MET A 402 29.82 -15.67 10.66
CA MET A 402 28.85 -15.12 9.73
C MET A 402 27.44 -15.56 10.08
N LEU A 403 27.24 -16.83 10.44
CA LEU A 403 25.93 -17.34 10.81
C LEU A 403 25.33 -16.60 12.01
N ALA A 404 26.11 -16.39 13.06
CA ALA A 404 25.66 -15.64 14.24
C ALA A 404 25.24 -14.22 13.85
N ARG A 405 26.03 -13.55 13.00
CA ARG A 405 25.71 -12.21 12.49
C ARG A 405 24.46 -12.21 11.62
N PHE A 406 24.24 -13.23 10.80
CA PHE A 406 23.04 -13.33 9.97
C PHE A 406 21.78 -13.47 10.81
N VAL A 407 21.83 -14.28 11.87
CA VAL A 407 20.73 -14.44 12.85
C VAL A 407 20.47 -13.12 13.57
N GLU A 408 21.51 -12.43 14.03
CA GLU A 408 21.41 -11.08 14.63
C GLU A 408 20.77 -10.07 13.65
N ASN A 409 21.12 -10.18 12.37
CA ASN A 409 20.54 -9.39 11.28
C ASN A 409 19.17 -9.91 10.81
N GLY A 410 18.53 -10.80 11.55
CA GLY A 410 17.16 -11.25 11.33
C GLY A 410 16.98 -12.31 10.25
N ALA A 411 18.03 -13.00 9.80
CA ALA A 411 17.88 -14.15 8.93
C ALA A 411 17.07 -15.26 9.62
N VAL A 412 16.04 -15.75 8.94
CA VAL A 412 15.26 -16.90 9.37
C VAL A 412 15.14 -17.90 8.23
N VAL A 413 14.97 -19.17 8.55
CA VAL A 413 14.62 -20.20 7.56
C VAL A 413 13.21 -20.66 7.86
N GLY A 414 12.29 -20.24 7.00
CA GLY A 414 10.88 -20.60 7.08
C GLY A 414 10.63 -21.99 6.52
N GLY A 415 10.80 -23.02 7.33
CA GLY A 415 9.96 -24.21 7.23
C GLY A 415 8.66 -23.92 7.97
N GLY A 416 7.72 -23.22 7.33
CA GLY A 416 6.40 -22.88 7.89
C GLY A 416 6.43 -22.35 9.33
N LEU A 417 6.65 -21.05 9.52
CA LEU A 417 6.14 -20.27 10.67
C LEU A 417 6.42 -20.75 12.11
N LYS A 418 7.34 -21.69 12.34
CA LYS A 418 7.63 -22.23 13.68
C LYS A 418 9.01 -21.89 14.26
N SER A 419 9.89 -21.20 13.53
CA SER A 419 11.28 -20.97 13.99
C SER A 419 11.53 -19.62 14.66
N LEU A 420 10.49 -18.84 14.93
CA LEU A 420 10.53 -17.81 15.96
C LEU A 420 9.38 -18.13 16.91
N ASN A 421 9.68 -18.48 18.16
CA ASN A 421 8.71 -18.48 19.27
C ASN A 421 8.27 -17.04 19.58
N LYS A 422 7.95 -16.24 18.56
CA LYS A 422 7.44 -14.90 18.69
C LYS A 422 5.95 -15.00 18.92
N VAL A 423 5.51 -14.37 19.99
CA VAL A 423 4.11 -14.31 20.39
C VAL A 423 3.36 -13.44 19.38
N ASP A 424 2.35 -13.98 18.70
CA ASP A 424 1.47 -13.19 17.83
C ASP A 424 0.60 -12.28 18.69
N LEU A 425 0.90 -10.99 18.73
CA LEU A 425 0.17 -10.02 19.56
C LEU A 425 -1.30 -9.91 19.19
N ASN A 426 -1.72 -10.34 18.00
CA ASN A 426 -3.12 -10.31 17.58
C ASN A 426 -3.89 -11.60 17.93
N LYS A 427 -3.20 -12.68 18.25
CA LYS A 427 -3.82 -14.00 18.54
C LYS A 427 -3.44 -14.59 19.90
N ALA A 428 -2.38 -14.11 20.54
CA ALA A 428 -1.82 -14.73 21.73
C ALA A 428 -2.74 -14.63 22.94
N GLU A 429 -2.75 -15.67 23.77
CA GLU A 429 -3.49 -15.66 25.03
C GLU A 429 -2.82 -14.73 26.05
N GLN A 430 -3.58 -14.28 27.06
CA GLN A 430 -3.12 -13.33 28.07
C GLN A 430 -1.87 -13.82 28.82
N GLU A 431 -1.77 -15.13 29.07
CA GLU A 431 -0.61 -15.75 29.72
C GLU A 431 0.68 -15.64 28.87
N SER A 432 0.55 -15.78 27.55
CA SER A 432 1.67 -15.59 26.62
C SER A 432 2.13 -14.13 26.56
N LEU A 433 1.21 -13.17 26.72
CA LEU A 433 1.55 -11.75 26.79
C LEU A 433 2.26 -11.37 28.09
N LEU A 434 1.88 -11.97 29.22
CA LEU A 434 2.59 -11.78 30.50
C LEU A 434 4.05 -12.22 30.39
N GLY A 435 4.33 -13.28 29.62
CA GLY A 435 5.68 -13.73 29.29
C GLY A 435 6.55 -12.73 28.51
N LEU A 436 5.94 -11.68 27.94
CA LEU A 436 6.64 -10.58 27.26
C LEU A 436 7.07 -9.46 28.21
N GLY A 437 6.76 -9.57 29.52
CA GLY A 437 7.10 -8.55 30.53
C GLY A 437 6.10 -7.41 30.63
N LEU A 438 4.90 -7.58 30.07
CA LEU A 438 3.79 -6.63 30.18
C LEU A 438 3.07 -6.77 31.52
N SER A 439 2.50 -5.67 32.02
CA SER A 439 1.62 -5.71 33.20
C SER A 439 0.33 -6.47 32.90
N ALA A 440 -0.33 -7.01 33.94
CA ALA A 440 -1.60 -7.72 33.75
C ALA A 440 -2.70 -6.80 33.16
N GLU A 441 -2.68 -5.53 33.55
CA GLU A 441 -3.58 -4.49 33.03
C GLU A 441 -3.32 -4.22 31.54
N ASP A 442 -2.05 -4.07 31.13
CA ASP A 442 -1.69 -3.86 29.74
C ASP A 442 -2.00 -5.07 28.86
N CYS A 443 -1.79 -6.28 29.37
CA CYS A 443 -2.17 -7.51 28.68
C CYS A 443 -3.69 -7.54 28.41
N GLU A 444 -4.51 -7.19 29.40
CA GLU A 444 -5.96 -7.14 29.24
C GLU A 444 -6.39 -6.05 28.25
N ARG A 445 -5.78 -4.86 28.35
CA ARG A 445 -5.99 -3.76 27.41
C ARG A 445 -5.64 -4.17 25.97
N LEU A 446 -4.49 -4.84 25.76
CA LEU A 446 -4.09 -5.34 24.45
C LEU A 446 -5.09 -6.36 23.91
N VAL A 447 -5.49 -7.36 24.71
CA VAL A 447 -6.44 -8.39 24.26
C VAL A 447 -7.76 -7.76 23.78
N ARG A 448 -8.22 -6.69 24.44
CA ARG A 448 -9.43 -5.96 24.07
C ARG A 448 -9.27 -5.07 22.82
N ALA A 449 -8.09 -4.50 22.61
CA ALA A 449 -7.83 -3.52 21.55
C ALA A 449 -7.30 -4.12 20.24
N ARG A 450 -7.04 -5.43 20.21
CA ARG A 450 -6.70 -6.15 18.97
C ARG A 450 -7.80 -6.03 17.90
N PRO A 451 -7.44 -6.10 16.61
CA PRO A 451 -6.09 -6.32 16.09
C PRO A 451 -5.29 -5.02 15.92
N PHE A 452 -3.98 -5.10 16.14
CA PHE A 452 -3.01 -4.05 15.85
C PHE A 452 -2.32 -4.31 14.53
N GLU A 453 -2.14 -3.29 13.70
CA GLU A 453 -1.53 -3.43 12.39
C GLU A 453 -0.08 -2.94 12.34
N THR A 454 0.28 -2.00 13.20
CA THR A 454 1.65 -1.48 13.28
C THR A 454 2.18 -1.53 14.70
N TRP A 455 3.50 -1.61 14.82
CA TRP A 455 4.15 -1.54 16.12
C TRP A 455 3.97 -0.17 16.80
N VAL A 456 3.82 0.89 16.01
CA VAL A 456 3.56 2.25 16.49
C VAL A 456 2.19 2.31 17.19
N GLU A 457 1.16 1.67 16.62
CA GLU A 457 -0.16 1.57 17.26
C GLU A 457 -0.07 0.86 18.63
N VAL A 458 0.67 -0.25 18.70
CA VAL A 458 0.89 -0.99 19.96
C VAL A 458 1.62 -0.12 21.00
N GLU A 459 2.70 0.54 20.58
CA GLU A 459 3.52 1.36 21.47
C GLU A 459 2.75 2.58 21.99
N ARG A 460 2.01 3.26 21.12
CA ARG A 460 1.14 4.38 21.52
C ARG A 460 0.07 3.91 22.48
N PHE A 461 -0.60 2.80 22.17
CA PHE A 461 -1.68 2.25 22.99
C PHE A 461 -1.21 1.88 24.40
N LEU A 462 0.01 1.35 24.50
CA LEU A 462 0.66 1.01 25.75
C LEU A 462 1.34 2.20 26.44
N GLY A 463 1.35 3.40 25.84
CA GLY A 463 2.04 4.58 26.38
C GLY A 463 3.57 4.44 26.39
N LEU A 464 4.14 3.60 25.52
CA LEU A 464 5.57 3.33 25.44
C LEU A 464 6.36 4.40 24.67
N GLU A 465 5.69 5.37 24.02
CA GLU A 465 6.32 6.43 23.22
C GLU A 465 7.30 7.31 24.04
N THR A 466 7.02 7.53 25.32
CA THR A 466 7.84 8.38 26.20
C THR A 466 8.94 7.63 26.95
N ASP A 467 8.97 6.31 26.83
CA ASP A 467 9.69 5.44 27.75
C ASP A 467 10.80 4.64 27.06
N ALA A 468 11.63 5.35 26.28
CA ALA A 468 12.85 4.81 25.66
C ALA A 468 13.80 4.08 26.65
N LYS A 469 13.60 4.28 27.96
CA LYS A 469 14.38 3.68 29.04
C LYS A 469 13.82 2.37 29.61
N SER A 470 12.55 2.02 29.40
CA SER A 470 11.97 0.85 30.06
C SER A 470 12.33 -0.48 29.38
N GLY A 471 12.84 -0.46 28.14
CA GLY A 471 13.24 -1.66 27.39
C GLY A 471 12.07 -2.59 27.01
N ILE A 472 10.85 -2.28 27.44
CA ILE A 472 9.64 -3.09 27.22
C ILE A 472 9.27 -3.08 25.74
N GLY A 473 9.27 -1.92 25.07
CA GLY A 473 8.99 -1.81 23.63
C GLY A 473 9.98 -2.60 22.77
N ALA A 474 11.28 -2.56 23.11
CA ALA A 474 12.31 -3.35 22.44
C ALA A 474 12.10 -4.86 22.66
N THR A 475 11.79 -5.28 23.90
CA THR A 475 11.49 -6.68 24.26
C THR A 475 10.26 -7.20 23.52
N LEU A 476 9.22 -6.37 23.39
CA LEU A 476 8.02 -6.67 22.62
C LEU A 476 8.35 -6.90 21.13
N ARG A 477 9.10 -6.00 20.49
CA ARG A 477 9.50 -6.16 19.08
C ARG A 477 10.42 -7.36 18.86
N GLU A 478 11.25 -7.68 19.85
CA GLU A 478 12.12 -8.86 19.81
C GLU A 478 11.31 -10.15 19.91
N LYS A 479 10.39 -10.25 20.88
CA LYS A 479 9.72 -11.50 21.27
C LYS A 479 8.29 -11.66 20.76
N ALA A 480 7.75 -10.68 20.06
CA ALA A 480 6.40 -10.72 19.53
C ALA A 480 6.35 -10.33 18.04
N CYS A 481 5.21 -10.59 17.39
CA CYS A 481 4.94 -10.20 16.01
C CYS A 481 3.46 -9.83 15.85
N LEU A 482 3.12 -9.04 14.82
CA LEU A 482 1.74 -8.63 14.54
C LEU A 482 1.06 -9.51 13.49
N PHE A 483 1.85 -10.03 12.56
CA PHE A 483 1.39 -10.89 11.48
C PHE A 483 2.42 -11.99 11.25
N PRO A 484 2.34 -13.12 11.97
CA PRO A 484 3.01 -14.32 11.50
C PRO A 484 2.33 -14.66 10.16
N GLY A 485 3.11 -14.61 9.08
CA GLY A 485 2.66 -14.76 7.68
C GLY A 485 1.40 -15.62 7.53
N SER A 486 0.41 -15.07 6.84
CA SER A 486 -0.83 -15.77 6.51
C SER A 486 -0.51 -17.10 5.82
N SER A 487 -0.85 -18.20 6.48
CA SER A 487 -0.95 -19.54 5.89
C SER A 487 -1.92 -19.57 4.71
#